data_AF-A0AB34SFB0-F1
#
_entry.id   AF-A0AB34SFB0-F1
#
_cell.length_a   1.000
_cell.length_b   1.000
_cell.length_c   1.000
_cell.angle_alpha   90.00
_cell.angle_beta   90.00
_cell.angle_gamma   90.00
#
_symmetry.space_group_name_H-M   'P 1'
#
loop_
_entity.id
_entity.type
_entity.pdbx_description
1 polymer ?
#
loop_
_entity_poly.entity_id
_entity_poly.type
_entity_poly.pdbx_seq_one_letter_code
_entity_poly.pdbx_strand_id
1 'polypeptide(L)'
;MNALNINRMPTSVEIKQVTNNSKLINAIRRNGGYLHWATVLKLKQSKCDTRTGLAGELKIKEILENKGYEVSKMSCKHPYDLLINGNVKIDVKLANVYKSPDGWSSYSFNLSKDNPTCDIYVLICNDNKKTLVIPSKFLKQTQVCITDKNSKYNSFIDRWDYVKQYDNFYKNIV
;
A
#
# COMPACT_ATOMS: atom_id res chain seq x y z
N MET A 1 12.89 1.01 36.20
CA MET A 1 11.55 0.69 35.68
C MET A 1 11.64 0.50 34.16
N ASN A 2 11.75 -0.75 33.70
CA ASN A 2 11.56 -1.11 32.29
C ASN A 2 10.14 -1.66 32.13
N ALA A 3 9.11 -0.81 32.25
CA ALA A 3 7.72 -1.25 32.29
C ALA A 3 7.32 -2.14 31.10
N LEU A 4 7.96 -1.95 29.94
CA LEU A 4 7.78 -2.78 28.74
C LEU A 4 9.06 -3.45 28.24
N ASN A 5 10.23 -3.05 28.77
CA ASN A 5 11.55 -3.52 28.34
C ASN A 5 11.74 -3.59 26.79
N ILE A 6 11.22 -2.58 26.07
CA ILE A 6 11.30 -2.53 24.60
C ILE A 6 12.41 -1.59 24.12
N ASN A 7 13.09 -1.99 23.05
CA ASN A 7 14.09 -1.20 22.32
C ASN A 7 13.55 -0.72 20.94
N ARG A 8 12.23 -0.55 20.85
CA ARG A 8 11.50 -0.14 19.66
C ARG A 8 10.44 0.90 20.01
N MET A 9 9.94 1.61 19.00
CA MET A 9 8.78 2.48 19.14
C MET A 9 7.61 1.67 19.74
N PRO A 10 6.99 2.14 20.83
CA PRO A 10 5.83 1.49 21.40
C PRO A 10 4.61 1.63 20.49
N THR A 11 3.76 0.62 20.51
CA THR A 11 2.43 0.64 19.87
C THR A 11 1.45 1.49 20.68
N SER A 12 0.32 1.84 20.08
CA SER A 12 -0.78 2.51 20.79
C SER A 12 -1.31 1.68 21.98
N VAL A 13 -1.34 0.34 21.84
CA VAL A 13 -1.75 -0.57 22.91
C VAL A 13 -0.77 -0.51 24.09
N GLU A 14 0.53 -0.60 23.80
CA GLU A 14 1.60 -0.53 24.81
C GLU A 14 1.64 0.84 25.53
N ILE A 15 1.50 1.94 24.79
CA ILE A 15 1.39 3.28 25.39
C ILE A 15 0.19 3.35 26.32
N LYS A 16 -0.97 2.85 25.88
CA LYS A 16 -2.20 2.87 26.68
C LYS A 16 -2.06 2.02 27.95
N GLN A 17 -1.39 0.87 27.85
CA GLN A 17 -1.16 -0.04 28.98
C GLN A 17 -0.29 0.60 30.07
N VAL A 18 0.70 1.42 29.70
CA VAL A 18 1.59 2.07 30.66
C VAL A 18 1.02 3.39 31.18
N THR A 19 0.42 4.19 30.31
CA THR A 19 -0.02 5.56 30.65
C THR A 19 -1.46 5.66 31.11
N ASN A 20 -2.26 4.60 30.92
CA ASN A 20 -3.71 4.57 31.11
C ASN A 20 -4.47 5.73 30.44
N ASN A 21 -3.89 6.35 29.40
CA ASN A 21 -4.52 7.43 28.65
C ASN A 21 -4.12 7.42 27.16
N SER A 22 -4.77 8.30 26.38
CA SER A 22 -4.58 8.40 24.93
C SER A 22 -3.90 9.70 24.48
N LYS A 23 -3.42 10.55 25.40
CA LYS A 23 -2.86 11.87 25.06
C LYS A 23 -1.64 11.74 24.15
N LEU A 24 -0.66 10.91 24.53
CA LEU A 24 0.54 10.67 23.73
C LEU A 24 0.21 9.99 22.39
N ILE A 25 -0.72 9.02 22.40
CA ILE A 25 -1.20 8.35 21.18
C ILE A 25 -1.75 9.38 20.19
N ASN A 26 -2.57 10.32 20.67
CA ASN A 26 -3.15 11.36 19.83
C ASN A 26 -2.12 12.37 19.35
N ALA A 27 -1.16 12.76 20.19
CA ALA A 27 -0.06 13.64 19.81
C ALA A 27 0.77 13.04 18.67
N ILE A 28 1.15 11.76 18.78
CA ILE A 28 1.87 11.02 17.73
C ILE A 28 1.04 11.00 16.45
N ARG A 29 -0.24 10.60 16.52
CA ARG A 29 -1.12 10.46 15.35
C ARG A 29 -1.35 11.76 14.60
N ARG A 30 -1.45 12.90 15.29
CA ARG A 30 -1.72 14.21 14.69
C ARG A 30 -0.48 14.87 14.09
N ASN A 31 0.71 14.43 14.49
CA ASN A 31 1.98 15.03 14.06
C ASN A 31 2.81 14.00 13.26
N GLY A 32 2.28 13.49 12.16
CA GLY A 32 3.00 12.59 11.23
C GLY A 32 2.90 11.09 11.54
N GLY A 33 2.36 10.70 12.68
CA GLY A 33 2.09 9.29 13.01
C GLY A 33 3.32 8.51 13.49
N TYR A 34 3.09 7.25 13.85
CA TYR A 34 4.12 6.42 14.48
C TYR A 34 5.36 6.24 13.61
N LEU A 35 5.18 6.03 12.30
CA LEU A 35 6.31 5.80 11.38
C LEU A 35 7.24 7.02 11.33
N HIS A 36 6.67 8.22 11.18
CA HIS A 36 7.42 9.47 11.20
C HIS A 36 8.28 9.59 12.45
N TRP A 37 7.69 9.45 13.63
CA TRP A 37 8.41 9.58 14.89
C TRP A 37 9.44 8.46 15.12
N ALA A 38 9.16 7.22 14.69
CA ALA A 38 10.14 6.15 14.78
C ALA A 38 11.39 6.44 13.91
N THR A 39 11.20 7.00 12.71
CA THR A 39 12.30 7.44 11.84
C THR A 39 13.10 8.57 12.48
N VAL A 40 12.41 9.62 12.97
CA VAL A 40 13.05 10.78 13.62
C VAL A 40 13.85 10.35 14.86
N LEU A 41 13.31 9.43 15.66
CA LEU A 41 13.94 8.93 16.88
C LEU A 41 14.93 7.77 16.62
N LYS A 42 15.12 7.36 15.36
CA LYS A 42 15.96 6.21 14.96
C LYS A 42 15.59 4.91 15.71
N LEU A 43 14.31 4.70 15.99
CA LEU A 43 13.78 3.52 16.66
C LEU A 43 13.24 2.51 15.64
N LYS A 44 13.42 1.22 15.93
CA LYS A 44 12.71 0.16 15.20
C LYS A 44 11.21 0.28 15.48
N GLN A 45 10.37 -0.25 14.59
CA GLN A 45 8.92 -0.35 14.79
C GLN A 45 8.44 -1.80 14.85
N SER A 46 7.36 -2.06 15.60
CA SER A 46 6.63 -3.35 15.60
C SER A 46 6.07 -3.72 14.23
N LYS A 47 6.12 -5.01 13.84
CA LYS A 47 5.49 -5.49 12.59
C LYS A 47 3.97 -5.34 12.66
N CYS A 48 3.37 -4.82 11.59
CA CYS A 48 1.92 -4.58 11.45
C CYS A 48 1.56 -4.47 9.96
N ASP A 49 0.44 -5.06 9.55
CA ASP A 49 -0.02 -5.09 8.14
C ASP A 49 -0.26 -3.69 7.57
N THR A 50 -0.76 -2.76 8.37
CA THR A 50 -0.94 -1.34 7.97
C THR A 50 0.37 -0.71 7.51
N ARG A 51 1.51 -1.13 8.08
CA ARG A 51 2.83 -0.63 7.67
C ARG A 51 3.27 -1.25 6.35
N THR A 52 2.93 -2.51 6.12
CA THR A 52 3.21 -3.21 4.87
C THR A 52 2.46 -2.54 3.72
N GLY A 53 1.17 -2.21 3.91
CA GLY A 53 0.39 -1.43 2.95
C GLY A 53 1.02 -0.06 2.66
N LEU A 54 1.29 0.72 3.72
CA LEU A 54 1.91 2.05 3.59
C LEU A 54 3.27 2.02 2.88
N ALA A 55 4.10 1.01 3.14
CA ALA A 55 5.38 0.86 2.45
C ALA A 55 5.20 0.63 0.94
N GLY A 56 4.19 -0.15 0.55
CA GLY A 56 3.81 -0.32 -0.85
C GLY A 56 3.35 1.00 -1.47
N GLU A 57 2.44 1.71 -0.81
CA GLU A 57 1.91 2.99 -1.29
C GLU A 57 3.01 4.04 -1.49
N LEU A 58 3.91 4.19 -0.51
CA LEU A 58 5.03 5.13 -0.59
C LEU A 58 6.01 4.75 -1.71
N LYS A 59 6.29 3.46 -1.89
CA LYS A 59 7.14 2.97 -3.00
C LYS A 59 6.53 3.32 -4.36
N ILE A 60 5.24 3.10 -4.56
CA ILE A 60 4.58 3.41 -5.83
C ILE A 60 4.51 4.92 -6.06
N LYS A 61 4.26 5.70 -5.00
CA LYS A 61 4.32 7.16 -5.06
C LYS A 61 5.68 7.63 -5.59
N GLU A 62 6.78 7.18 -5.00
CA GLU A 62 8.13 7.54 -5.43
C GLU A 62 8.41 7.12 -6.88
N ILE A 63 8.01 5.92 -7.29
CA ILE A 63 8.16 5.45 -8.68
C ILE A 63 7.45 6.37 -9.67
N LEU A 64 6.23 6.82 -9.34
CA LEU A 64 5.43 7.67 -10.22
C LEU A 64 5.94 9.13 -10.21
N GLU A 65 6.37 9.66 -9.08
CA GLU A 65 7.02 10.98 -8.99
C GLU A 65 8.31 11.00 -9.82
N ASN A 66 9.14 9.96 -9.73
CA ASN A 66 10.35 9.81 -10.56
C ASN A 66 10.06 9.67 -12.06
N LYS A 67 8.81 9.34 -12.43
CA LYS A 67 8.34 9.33 -13.83
C LYS A 67 7.79 10.70 -14.28
N GLY A 68 7.81 11.70 -13.41
CA GLY A 68 7.37 13.07 -13.71
C GLY A 68 5.89 13.35 -13.45
N TYR A 69 5.20 12.47 -12.73
CA TYR A 69 3.81 12.71 -12.33
C TYR A 69 3.72 13.47 -11.02
N GLU A 70 2.68 14.30 -10.87
CA GLU A 70 2.26 14.81 -9.58
C GLU A 70 1.45 13.72 -8.85
N VAL A 71 1.87 13.34 -7.64
CA VAL A 71 1.27 12.21 -6.91
C VAL A 71 0.82 12.62 -5.52
N SER A 72 -0.49 12.68 -5.32
CA SER A 72 -1.09 12.90 -4.02
C SER A 72 -1.44 11.58 -3.35
N LYS A 73 -0.90 11.33 -2.15
CA LYS A 73 -1.33 10.20 -1.31
C LYS A 73 -2.62 10.56 -0.56
N MET A 74 -3.62 9.70 -0.67
CA MET A 74 -4.90 9.86 0.01
C MET A 74 -4.86 9.37 1.45
N SER A 75 -5.78 9.91 2.27
CA SER A 75 -6.04 9.39 3.61
C SER A 75 -6.75 8.04 3.55
N CYS A 76 -6.67 7.24 4.62
CA CYS A 76 -7.30 5.92 4.71
C CYS A 76 -8.84 5.92 4.61
N LYS A 77 -9.48 7.09 4.50
CA LYS A 77 -10.93 7.21 4.30
C LYS A 77 -11.34 7.18 2.82
N HIS A 78 -10.40 7.46 1.92
CA HIS A 78 -10.67 7.41 0.48
C HIS A 78 -10.68 5.96 0.00
N PRO A 79 -11.41 5.66 -1.08
CA PRO A 79 -11.51 4.29 -1.60
C PRO A 79 -10.37 3.92 -2.57
N TYR A 80 -9.30 4.70 -2.60
CA TYR A 80 -8.07 4.52 -3.37
C TYR A 80 -6.91 5.22 -2.64
N ASP A 81 -5.67 4.84 -2.95
CA ASP A 81 -4.50 5.23 -2.17
C ASP A 81 -3.77 6.45 -2.76
N LEU A 82 -3.70 6.56 -4.09
CA LEU A 82 -2.98 7.62 -4.79
C LEU A 82 -3.87 8.30 -5.84
N LEU A 83 -3.68 9.61 -6.01
CA LEU A 83 -4.29 10.42 -7.06
C LEU A 83 -3.17 11.04 -7.92
N ILE A 84 -3.16 10.73 -9.20
CA ILE A 84 -2.11 11.16 -10.14
C ILE A 84 -2.63 12.31 -11.00
N ASN A 85 -1.87 13.41 -11.05
CA ASN A 85 -2.23 14.63 -11.78
C ASN A 85 -3.68 15.10 -11.53
N GLY A 86 -4.18 14.89 -10.30
CA GLY A 86 -5.55 15.24 -9.92
C GLY A 86 -6.67 14.33 -10.47
N ASN A 87 -6.39 13.39 -11.38
CA ASN A 87 -7.45 12.71 -12.15
C ASN A 87 -7.39 11.17 -12.11
N VAL A 88 -6.20 10.56 -12.17
CA VAL A 88 -6.09 9.08 -12.24
C VAL A 88 -6.04 8.50 -10.83
N LYS A 89 -7.00 7.64 -10.50
CA LYS A 89 -7.15 7.02 -9.17
C LYS A 89 -6.46 5.67 -9.14
N ILE A 90 -5.49 5.49 -8.24
CA ILE A 90 -4.74 4.25 -8.09
C ILE A 90 -4.95 3.65 -6.69
N ASP A 91 -5.29 2.37 -6.64
CA ASP A 91 -5.34 1.58 -5.40
C ASP A 91 -4.14 0.62 -5.38
N VAL A 92 -3.34 0.69 -4.32
CA VAL A 92 -2.09 -0.07 -4.15
C VAL A 92 -2.33 -1.21 -3.18
N LYS A 93 -1.93 -2.42 -3.57
CA LYS A 93 -2.01 -3.59 -2.70
C LYS A 93 -0.67 -4.29 -2.68
N LEU A 94 -0.15 -4.55 -1.48
CA LEU A 94 1.09 -5.28 -1.29
C LEU A 94 0.78 -6.60 -0.58
N ALA A 95 1.33 -7.70 -1.11
CA ALA A 95 1.26 -9.01 -0.50
C ALA A 95 2.64 -9.64 -0.41
N ASN A 96 2.87 -10.37 0.68
CA ASN A 96 4.00 -11.30 0.79
C ASN A 96 3.58 -12.66 0.25
N VAL A 97 4.55 -13.48 -0.15
CA VAL A 97 4.31 -14.83 -0.63
C VAL A 97 3.76 -15.70 0.50
N TYR A 98 2.64 -16.35 0.24
CA TYR A 98 2.19 -17.50 1.00
C TYR A 98 2.76 -18.75 0.36
N LYS A 99 3.36 -19.63 1.17
CA LYS A 99 3.83 -20.96 0.76
C LYS A 99 2.99 -22.01 1.45
N SER A 100 2.32 -22.84 0.67
CA SER A 100 1.53 -23.97 1.15
C SER A 100 2.42 -25.13 1.57
N PRO A 101 2.01 -25.96 2.55
CA PRO A 101 2.61 -27.26 2.81
C PRO A 101 2.69 -28.15 1.57
N ASP A 102 1.73 -28.03 0.64
CA ASP A 102 1.65 -28.85 -0.59
C ASP A 102 2.57 -28.34 -1.72
N GLY A 103 3.46 -27.37 -1.42
CA GLY A 103 4.49 -26.91 -2.36
C GLY A 103 4.04 -25.88 -3.39
N TRP A 104 2.79 -25.39 -3.32
CA TRP A 104 2.35 -24.23 -4.13
C TRP A 104 2.54 -22.92 -3.38
N SER A 105 2.73 -21.84 -4.13
CA SER A 105 2.91 -20.49 -3.58
C SER A 105 2.05 -19.46 -4.32
N SER A 106 1.57 -18.46 -3.57
CA SER A 106 0.77 -17.38 -4.13
C SER A 106 0.86 -16.10 -3.32
N TYR A 107 0.53 -15.00 -3.98
CA TYR A 107 0.29 -13.69 -3.39
C TYR A 107 -1.22 -13.45 -3.41
N SER A 108 -1.80 -13.08 -2.26
CA SER A 108 -3.22 -12.83 -2.14
C SER A 108 -3.51 -11.37 -1.84
N PHE A 109 -4.37 -10.76 -2.65
CA PHE A 109 -4.74 -9.35 -2.56
C PHE A 109 -6.25 -9.23 -2.34
N ASN A 110 -6.64 -8.54 -1.27
CA ASN A 110 -8.04 -8.20 -1.03
C ASN A 110 -8.38 -6.88 -1.74
N LEU A 111 -9.28 -6.93 -2.71
CA LEU A 111 -9.82 -5.77 -3.43
C LEU A 111 -11.09 -5.21 -2.77
N SER A 112 -11.70 -5.97 -1.86
CA SER A 112 -12.88 -5.60 -1.03
C SER A 112 -14.20 -5.37 -1.76
N LYS A 113 -14.20 -4.91 -3.02
CA LYS A 113 -15.40 -4.61 -3.81
C LYS A 113 -15.31 -5.25 -5.20
N ASP A 114 -16.43 -5.75 -5.68
CA ASP A 114 -16.58 -6.31 -7.03
C ASP A 114 -16.59 -5.22 -8.12
N ASN A 115 -17.19 -4.07 -7.80
CA ASN A 115 -17.14 -2.85 -8.60
C ASN A 115 -15.98 -1.96 -8.14
N PRO A 116 -14.92 -1.80 -8.96
CA PRO A 116 -13.75 -1.04 -8.56
C PRO A 116 -14.05 0.43 -8.32
N THR A 117 -13.38 1.02 -7.33
CA THR A 117 -13.46 2.45 -6.99
C THR A 117 -12.27 3.27 -7.47
N CYS A 118 -11.35 2.63 -8.19
CA CYS A 118 -10.15 3.20 -8.78
C CYS A 118 -10.08 2.88 -10.28
N ASP A 119 -9.20 3.58 -11.00
CA ASP A 119 -8.97 3.36 -12.43
C ASP A 119 -7.96 2.22 -12.66
N ILE A 120 -6.95 2.13 -11.78
CA ILE A 120 -5.86 1.18 -11.88
C ILE A 120 -5.56 0.58 -10.50
N TYR A 121 -5.38 -0.73 -10.46
CA TYR A 121 -4.77 -1.41 -9.31
C TYR A 121 -3.27 -1.59 -9.55
N VAL A 122 -2.47 -1.32 -8.52
CA VAL A 122 -1.04 -1.65 -8.51
C VAL A 122 -0.80 -2.73 -7.47
N LEU A 123 -0.56 -3.96 -7.93
CA LEU A 123 -0.33 -5.12 -7.07
C LEU A 123 1.17 -5.41 -6.94
N ILE A 124 1.69 -5.38 -5.72
CA ILE A 124 3.11 -5.60 -5.42
C ILE A 124 3.27 -6.98 -4.78
N CYS A 125 3.93 -7.88 -5.50
CA CYS A 125 4.41 -9.14 -4.96
C CYS A 125 5.78 -8.90 -4.31
N ASN A 126 5.80 -8.71 -2.99
CA ASN A 126 6.96 -8.16 -2.28
C ASN A 126 8.23 -9.00 -2.44
N ASP A 127 8.13 -10.32 -2.25
CA ASP A 127 9.28 -11.24 -2.25
C ASP A 127 9.92 -11.40 -3.64
N ASN A 128 9.12 -11.40 -4.71
CA ASN A 128 9.60 -11.52 -6.08
C ASN A 128 9.88 -10.17 -6.76
N LYS A 129 9.75 -9.05 -6.04
CA LYS A 129 9.87 -7.67 -6.57
C LYS A 129 9.04 -7.40 -7.84
N LYS A 130 7.98 -8.18 -8.05
CA LYS A 130 7.10 -8.11 -9.22
C LYS A 130 5.99 -7.10 -8.96
N THR A 131 5.81 -6.14 -9.85
CA THR A 131 4.76 -5.13 -9.77
C THR A 131 3.82 -5.27 -10.97
N LEU A 132 2.53 -5.39 -10.71
CA LEU A 132 1.50 -5.51 -11.74
C LEU A 132 0.67 -4.24 -11.77
N VAL A 133 0.54 -3.64 -12.94
CA VAL A 133 -0.24 -2.43 -13.18
C VAL A 133 -1.47 -2.81 -14.00
N ILE A 134 -2.61 -2.97 -13.34
CA ILE A 134 -3.80 -3.61 -13.92
C ILE A 134 -4.95 -2.59 -13.97
N PRO A 135 -5.44 -2.20 -15.16
CA PRO A 135 -6.66 -1.41 -15.27
C PRO A 135 -7.82 -2.11 -14.57
N SER A 136 -8.57 -1.36 -13.75
CA SER A 136 -9.57 -1.92 -12.85
C SER A 136 -10.70 -2.67 -13.58
N LYS A 137 -10.97 -2.32 -14.84
CA LYS A 137 -11.91 -3.04 -15.73
C LYS A 137 -11.63 -4.54 -15.85
N PHE A 138 -10.39 -4.99 -15.62
CA PHE A 138 -10.00 -6.40 -15.67
C PHE A 138 -10.16 -7.14 -14.33
N LEU A 139 -10.47 -6.43 -13.25
CA LEU A 139 -10.54 -6.96 -11.88
C LEU A 139 -11.92 -6.72 -11.25
N LYS A 140 -12.95 -7.34 -11.83
CA LYS A 140 -14.32 -7.35 -11.28
C LYS A 140 -14.51 -8.50 -10.28
N GLN A 141 -13.78 -8.43 -9.16
CA GLN A 141 -13.76 -9.47 -8.12
C GLN A 141 -13.27 -8.87 -6.80
N THR A 142 -13.57 -9.50 -5.68
CA THR A 142 -13.19 -9.01 -4.34
C THR A 142 -11.80 -9.47 -3.88
N GLN A 143 -11.22 -10.48 -4.53
CA GLN A 143 -9.90 -11.00 -4.20
C GLN A 143 -9.14 -11.43 -5.46
N VAL A 144 -7.83 -11.22 -5.47
CA VAL A 144 -6.93 -11.69 -6.53
C VAL A 144 -5.87 -12.58 -5.90
N CYS A 145 -5.71 -13.80 -6.42
CA CYS A 145 -4.58 -14.66 -6.10
C CYS A 145 -3.67 -14.78 -7.31
N ILE A 146 -2.36 -14.62 -7.09
CA ILE A 146 -1.34 -14.62 -8.14
C ILE A 146 -0.27 -15.62 -7.72
N THR A 147 -0.07 -16.68 -8.51
CA THR A 147 1.04 -17.60 -8.27
C THR A 147 2.37 -16.90 -8.45
N ASP A 148 3.38 -17.35 -7.71
CA ASP A 148 4.77 -16.92 -7.85
C ASP A 148 5.40 -17.33 -9.20
N LYS A 149 4.83 -18.34 -9.87
CA LYS A 149 5.20 -18.80 -11.22
C LYS A 149 4.57 -17.94 -12.34
N ASN A 150 4.08 -18.58 -13.40
CA ASN A 150 3.37 -17.95 -14.50
C ASN A 150 1.88 -17.79 -14.18
N SER A 151 1.37 -16.58 -14.41
CA SER A 151 -0.04 -16.26 -14.22
C SER A 151 -0.57 -15.50 -15.44
N LYS A 152 -1.89 -15.53 -15.65
CA LYS A 152 -2.55 -14.68 -16.66
C LYS A 152 -2.29 -13.18 -16.45
N TYR A 153 -1.90 -12.79 -15.23
CA TYR A 153 -1.60 -11.40 -14.90
C TYR A 153 -0.18 -10.96 -15.28
N ASN A 154 0.68 -11.88 -15.73
CA ASN A 154 2.05 -11.53 -16.15
C ASN A 154 2.08 -10.53 -17.32
N SER A 155 1.00 -10.45 -18.12
CA SER A 155 0.83 -9.44 -19.17
C SER A 155 0.76 -7.99 -18.66
N PHE A 156 0.57 -7.81 -17.34
CA PHE A 156 0.47 -6.51 -16.66
C PHE A 156 1.74 -6.12 -15.89
N ILE A 157 2.82 -6.91 -15.97
CA ILE A 157 4.09 -6.61 -15.30
C ILE A 157 4.64 -5.27 -15.80
N ASP A 158 4.87 -4.35 -14.87
CA ASP A 158 5.45 -3.02 -15.11
C ASP A 158 4.81 -2.22 -16.26
N ARG A 159 3.52 -2.47 -16.52
CA ARG A 159 2.71 -1.77 -17.54
C ARG A 159 2.31 -0.36 -17.10
N TRP A 160 3.31 0.44 -16.73
CA TRP A 160 3.17 1.84 -16.35
C TRP A 160 2.64 2.72 -17.50
N ASP A 161 2.69 2.23 -18.73
CA ASP A 161 2.05 2.86 -19.89
C ASP A 161 0.54 3.01 -19.72
N TYR A 162 -0.12 2.16 -18.92
CA TYR A 162 -1.54 2.37 -18.60
C TYR A 162 -1.79 3.66 -17.84
N VAL A 163 -0.92 4.03 -16.89
CA VAL A 163 -1.06 5.31 -16.17
C VAL A 163 -1.00 6.48 -17.17
N LYS A 164 -0.07 6.41 -18.13
CA LYS A 164 0.04 7.41 -19.21
C LYS A 164 -1.21 7.45 -20.10
N GLN A 165 -1.78 6.30 -20.45
CA GLN A 165 -2.99 6.23 -21.28
C GLN A 165 -4.19 6.89 -20.58
N TYR A 166 -4.40 6.60 -19.29
CA TYR A 166 -5.46 7.24 -18.51
C TYR A 166 -5.22 8.75 -18.34
N ASP A 167 -4.00 9.16 -18.03
CA ASP A 167 -3.63 10.59 -17.92
C ASP A 167 -3.88 11.35 -19.23
N ASN A 168 -3.46 10.77 -20.36
CA ASN A 168 -3.73 11.32 -21.69
C ASN A 168 -5.22 11.40 -21.99
N PHE A 169 -5.99 10.36 -21.62
CA PHE A 169 -7.44 10.37 -21.78
C PHE A 169 -8.08 11.55 -21.04
N TYR A 170 -7.75 11.75 -19.76
CA TYR A 170 -8.29 12.88 -18.98
C TYR A 170 -7.85 14.23 -19.54
N LYS A 171 -6.61 14.36 -20.06
CA LYS A 171 -6.16 15.60 -20.72
C LYS A 171 -6.91 15.91 -22.02
N ASN A 172 -7.42 14.89 -22.70
CA ASN A 172 -8.17 15.04 -23.94
C ASN A 172 -9.68 15.23 -23.71
N ILE A 173 -10.16 15.05 -22.48
CA ILE A 173 -11.51 15.42 -22.09
C ILE A 173 -11.45 16.87 -21.61
N VAL A 174 -11.61 17.78 -22.57
CA VAL A 174 -11.78 19.22 -22.36
C VAL A 174 -12.97 19.68 -23.20
#